data_AF-A0AAU4MWI8-F1
#
_entry.id   AF-A0AAU4MWI8-F1
#
_cell.length_a   1.000
_cell.length_b   1.000
_cell.length_c   1.000
_cell.angle_alpha   90.00
_cell.angle_beta   90.00
_cell.angle_gamma   90.00
#
_symmetry.space_group_name_H-M   'P 1'
#
loop_
_entity.id
_entity.type
_entity.pdbx_description
1 polymer ?
#
loop_
_entity_poly.entity_id
_entity_poly.type
_entity_poly.pdbx_seq_one_letter_code
_entity_poly.pdbx_strand_id
1 'polypeptide(L)'
;MARPPRADGKRRRAVRRAEDFYVPPPQMRDDAWDGLRPAERVIAYMERVTQRSWPRPKGQSGVTLIARIDAGRWVVQCPDCDSAQVVSPEDTRFWCVTCQPDAWTRVRFPADPAAVEESVASKPARDRFWWADDDTSAFNKPRVSRPLTPKELKARDVQDSTPPPPPDPVEEPPTEGEPDASGDA
;
A
#
# COMPACT_ATOMS: atom_id res chain seq x y z
N MET A 1 19.75 -32.66 -4.81
CA MET A 1 19.51 -32.13 -3.45
C MET A 1 18.02 -31.87 -3.31
N ALA A 2 17.33 -32.62 -2.44
CA ALA A 2 15.89 -32.52 -2.28
C ALA A 2 15.52 -31.21 -1.57
N ARG A 3 14.59 -30.46 -2.16
CA ARG A 3 14.02 -29.26 -1.53
C ARG A 3 13.28 -29.71 -0.27
N PRO A 4 13.59 -29.17 0.92
CA PRO A 4 12.92 -29.61 2.15
C PRO A 4 11.41 -29.37 2.05
N PRO A 5 10.60 -30.24 2.68
CA PRO A 5 9.14 -30.12 2.64
C PRO A 5 8.72 -28.76 3.20
N ARG A 6 7.84 -28.06 2.48
CA ARG A 6 7.19 -26.85 2.98
C ARG A 6 6.35 -27.27 4.18
N ALA A 7 6.72 -26.82 5.37
CA ALA A 7 5.93 -27.05 6.57
C ALA A 7 4.55 -26.39 6.40
N ASP A 8 3.56 -27.19 6.01
CA ASP A 8 2.13 -26.85 6.06
C ASP A 8 1.65 -26.88 7.51
N GLY A 9 2.11 -25.89 8.27
CA GLY A 9 1.43 -25.36 9.43
C GLY A 9 1.29 -23.87 9.16
N LYS A 10 0.11 -23.29 9.40
CA LYS A 10 -0.12 -21.83 9.35
C LYS A 10 0.88 -21.12 10.27
N ARG A 11 2.12 -20.90 9.80
CA ARG A 11 3.03 -19.96 10.42
C ARG A 11 2.31 -18.63 10.28
N ARG A 12 1.84 -18.09 11.41
CA ARG A 12 1.53 -16.67 11.53
C ARG A 12 2.80 -15.98 11.05
N ARG A 13 2.87 -15.62 9.76
CA ARG A 13 4.07 -14.97 9.21
C ARG A 13 4.30 -13.73 10.05
N ALA A 14 5.54 -13.38 10.38
CA ALA A 14 5.84 -12.13 11.05
C ALA A 14 5.31 -10.94 10.20
N VAL A 15 5.16 -9.77 10.82
CA VAL A 15 4.95 -8.53 10.07
C VAL A 15 6.16 -8.37 9.15
N ARG A 16 5.93 -8.20 7.85
CA ARG A 16 7.02 -8.10 6.87
C ARG A 16 7.62 -6.70 6.89
N ARG A 17 8.95 -6.64 6.93
CA ARG A 17 9.76 -5.44 6.75
C ARG A 17 10.32 -5.37 5.33
N ALA A 18 10.99 -4.27 4.97
CA ALA A 18 11.54 -4.07 3.62
C ALA A 18 12.50 -5.19 3.19
N GLU A 19 13.38 -5.62 4.08
CA GLU A 19 14.35 -6.70 3.88
C GLU A 19 13.71 -8.06 3.60
N ASP A 20 12.57 -8.37 4.24
CA ASP A 20 11.80 -9.59 3.99
C ASP A 20 10.87 -9.47 2.78
N PHE A 21 10.48 -8.24 2.43
CA PHE A 21 9.51 -7.98 1.37
C PHE A 21 10.16 -7.99 -0.01
N TYR A 22 11.22 -7.19 -0.15
CA TYR A 22 11.98 -7.03 -1.38
C TYR A 22 13.13 -8.04 -1.39
N VAL A 23 12.86 -9.21 -1.95
CA VAL A 23 13.83 -10.30 -2.10
C VAL A 23 14.34 -10.39 -3.54
N PRO A 24 15.60 -10.84 -3.74
CA PRO A 24 16.10 -11.13 -5.08
C PRO A 24 15.18 -12.09 -5.84
N PRO A 25 15.07 -11.96 -7.17
CA PRO A 25 14.28 -12.87 -7.98
C PRO A 25 14.92 -14.26 -8.07
N PRO A 26 14.16 -15.32 -8.40
CA PRO A 26 14.64 -16.72 -8.28
C PRO A 26 15.88 -17.09 -9.09
N GLN A 27 16.20 -16.35 -10.16
CA GLN A 27 17.40 -16.56 -10.97
C GLN A 27 18.67 -15.94 -10.36
N MET A 28 18.52 -15.09 -9.35
CA MET A 28 19.63 -14.56 -8.57
C MET A 28 19.83 -15.41 -7.32
N ARG A 29 21.01 -15.32 -6.72
CA ARG A 29 21.26 -15.91 -5.40
C ARG A 29 20.42 -15.21 -4.34
N ASP A 30 20.03 -15.94 -3.30
CA ASP A 30 19.24 -15.40 -2.19
C ASP A 30 19.95 -14.24 -1.47
N ASP A 31 21.29 -14.23 -1.47
CA ASP A 31 22.16 -13.22 -0.83
C ASP A 31 22.47 -12.02 -1.73
N ALA A 32 21.92 -11.95 -2.96
CA ALA A 32 22.34 -10.96 -3.94
C ALA A 32 22.07 -9.51 -3.54
N TRP A 33 21.17 -9.26 -2.57
CA TRP A 33 20.82 -7.94 -2.06
C TRP A 33 21.24 -7.72 -0.60
N ASP A 34 22.09 -8.57 -0.03
CA ASP A 34 22.52 -8.44 1.37
C ASP A 34 23.41 -7.22 1.63
N GLY A 35 24.10 -6.72 0.60
CA GLY A 35 24.85 -5.46 0.66
C GLY A 35 24.00 -4.19 0.51
N LEU A 36 22.71 -4.32 0.16
CA LEU A 36 21.81 -3.17 0.02
C LEU A 36 21.14 -2.85 1.35
N ARG A 37 21.08 -1.56 1.68
CA ARG A 37 20.32 -1.11 2.85
C ARG A 37 18.82 -1.36 2.62
N PRO A 38 18.02 -1.63 3.68
CA PRO A 38 16.60 -1.94 3.52
C PRO A 38 15.81 -0.93 2.67
N ALA A 39 16.07 0.39 2.81
CA ALA A 39 15.38 1.42 2.01
C ALA A 39 15.77 1.41 0.52
N GLU A 40 16.90 0.80 0.15
CA GLU A 40 17.37 0.73 -1.24
C GLU A 40 16.84 -0.51 -1.96
N ARG A 41 16.34 -1.52 -1.22
CA ARG A 41 15.81 -2.76 -1.80
C ARG A 41 14.57 -2.53 -2.65
N VAL A 42 13.72 -1.56 -2.30
CA VAL A 42 12.56 -1.19 -3.14
C VAL A 42 13.00 -0.67 -4.51
N ILE A 43 14.10 0.08 -4.57
CA ILE A 43 14.65 0.60 -5.82
C ILE A 43 15.21 -0.56 -6.65
N ALA A 44 16.03 -1.43 -6.05
CA ALA A 44 16.57 -2.61 -6.75
C ALA A 44 15.45 -3.53 -7.28
N TYR A 45 14.39 -3.71 -6.49
CA TYR A 45 13.19 -4.43 -6.91
C TYR A 45 12.52 -3.77 -8.12
N MET A 46 12.29 -2.46 -8.07
CA MET A 46 11.63 -1.73 -9.15
C MET A 46 12.49 -1.66 -10.42
N GLU A 47 13.79 -1.44 -10.31
CA GLU A 47 14.71 -1.46 -11.45
C GLU A 47 14.66 -2.81 -12.16
N ARG A 48 14.57 -3.89 -11.39
CA ARG A 48 14.45 -5.25 -11.95
C ARG A 48 13.12 -5.49 -12.65
N VAL A 49 12.01 -5.07 -12.04
CA VAL A 49 10.65 -5.26 -12.58
C VAL A 49 10.44 -4.40 -13.83
N THR A 50 10.95 -3.17 -13.82
CA THR A 50 10.78 -2.21 -14.91
C THR A 50 11.89 -2.28 -15.97
N GLN A 51 12.97 -3.01 -15.71
CA GLN A 51 14.17 -3.10 -16.55
C GLN A 51 14.79 -1.72 -16.85
N ARG A 52 14.75 -0.80 -15.89
CA ARG A 52 15.29 0.56 -16.01
C ARG A 52 16.14 0.88 -14.78
N SER A 53 17.24 1.58 -14.97
CA SER A 53 18.05 2.11 -13.86
C SER A 53 17.40 3.38 -13.32
N TRP A 54 17.39 3.55 -12.00
CA TRP A 54 16.84 4.75 -11.37
C TRP A 54 17.92 5.54 -10.63
N PRO A 55 17.81 6.88 -10.58
CA PRO A 55 18.74 7.69 -9.83
C PRO A 55 18.63 7.38 -8.33
N ARG A 56 19.77 7.36 -7.66
CA ARG A 56 19.81 7.24 -6.19
C ARG A 56 19.71 8.62 -5.57
N PRO A 57 18.82 8.83 -4.57
CA PRO A 57 18.68 10.13 -3.92
C PRO A 57 19.95 10.46 -3.14
N LYS A 58 20.39 11.72 -3.21
CA LYS A 58 21.66 12.16 -2.63
C LYS A 58 21.48 13.01 -1.35
N GLY A 59 20.28 13.52 -1.10
CA GLY A 59 19.98 14.42 0.01
C GLY A 59 18.91 13.92 0.99
N GLN A 60 18.46 14.80 1.87
CA GLN A 60 17.29 14.60 2.75
C GLN A 60 16.27 15.72 2.51
N SER A 61 14.97 15.39 2.47
CA SER A 61 13.91 16.36 2.18
C SER A 61 13.53 17.26 3.37
N GLY A 62 13.97 16.92 4.58
CA GLY A 62 13.55 17.59 5.82
C GLY A 62 12.14 17.20 6.30
N VAL A 63 11.36 16.51 5.46
CA VAL A 63 10.03 15.98 5.79
C VAL A 63 10.18 14.67 6.57
N THR A 64 9.26 14.44 7.51
CA THR A 64 9.15 13.17 8.24
C THR A 64 7.78 12.54 8.00
N LEU A 65 7.78 11.29 7.55
CA LEU A 65 6.57 10.47 7.36
C LEU A 65 6.45 9.46 8.50
N ILE A 66 5.23 9.01 8.78
CA ILE A 66 4.95 8.07 9.87
C ILE A 66 4.71 6.68 9.27
N ALA A 67 5.43 5.67 9.76
CA ALA A 67 5.21 4.30 9.36
C ALA A 67 3.94 3.73 9.99
N ARG A 68 3.23 2.86 9.27
CA ARG A 68 2.06 2.12 9.75
C ARG A 68 2.16 0.65 9.38
N ILE A 69 1.37 -0.21 10.02
CA ILE A 69 1.20 -1.59 9.56
C ILE A 69 -0.04 -1.67 8.68
N ASP A 70 0.13 -2.17 7.46
CA ASP A 70 -0.95 -2.36 6.49
C ASP A 70 -0.92 -3.78 5.91
N ALA A 71 -1.96 -4.56 6.22
CA ALA A 71 -2.07 -5.99 5.90
C ALA A 71 -0.77 -6.76 6.22
N GLY A 72 -0.24 -6.53 7.43
CA GLY A 72 0.91 -7.25 7.96
C GLY A 72 2.26 -6.85 7.36
N ARG A 73 2.37 -5.63 6.84
CA ARG A 73 3.62 -5.04 6.33
C ARG A 73 3.82 -3.67 6.97
N TRP A 74 5.05 -3.35 7.34
CA TRP A 74 5.42 -1.96 7.62
C TRP A 74 5.42 -1.16 6.32
N VAL A 75 4.61 -0.11 6.24
CA VAL A 75 4.48 0.73 5.04
C VAL A 75 4.53 2.21 5.38
N VAL A 76 4.94 2.98 4.39
CA VAL A 76 4.77 4.44 4.34
C VAL A 76 4.08 4.79 3.02
N GLN A 77 3.19 5.78 3.08
CA GLN A 77 2.49 6.31 1.92
C GLN A 77 3.10 7.65 1.51
N CYS A 78 3.35 7.82 0.21
CA CYS A 78 3.79 9.09 -0.34
C CYS A 78 2.62 10.10 -0.31
N PRO A 79 2.83 11.32 0.24
CA PRO A 79 1.77 12.33 0.32
C PRO A 79 1.39 12.93 -1.04
N ASP A 80 2.25 12.81 -2.06
CA ASP A 80 2.05 13.45 -3.36
C ASP A 80 1.28 12.57 -4.36
N CYS A 81 1.46 11.25 -4.29
CA CYS A 81 0.89 10.31 -5.27
C CYS A 81 0.17 9.10 -4.64
N ASP A 82 0.03 9.08 -3.31
CA ASP A 82 -0.59 7.99 -2.54
C ASP A 82 0.03 6.59 -2.70
N SER A 83 1.13 6.47 -3.44
CA SER A 83 1.87 5.22 -3.60
C SER A 83 2.46 4.79 -2.26
N ALA A 84 2.27 3.52 -1.89
CA ALA A 84 2.79 2.94 -0.66
C ALA A 84 4.01 2.05 -0.94
N GLN A 85 5.03 2.15 -0.09
CA GLN A 85 6.20 1.27 -0.13
C GLN A 85 6.41 0.61 1.23
N VAL A 86 6.96 -0.61 1.21
CA VAL A 86 7.31 -1.35 2.43
C VAL A 86 8.60 -0.76 3.00
N VAL A 87 8.62 -0.49 4.30
CA VAL A 87 9.75 0.14 5.01
C VAL A 87 10.25 -0.76 6.15
N SER A 88 11.36 -0.39 6.77
CA SER A 88 11.95 -1.12 7.90
C SER A 88 12.43 -0.17 9.00
N PRO A 89 12.25 -0.51 10.29
CA PRO A 89 12.84 0.26 11.38
C PRO A 89 14.38 0.25 11.37
N GLU A 90 15.01 -0.69 10.66
CA GLU A 90 16.48 -0.76 10.51
C GLU A 90 17.05 0.31 9.57
N ASP A 91 16.21 0.90 8.71
CA ASP A 91 16.58 1.99 7.81
C ASP A 91 15.43 2.98 7.67
N THR A 92 15.52 4.08 8.41
CA THR A 92 14.47 5.11 8.49
C THR A 92 14.44 6.05 7.28
N ARG A 93 14.88 5.59 6.10
CA ARG A 93 14.83 6.36 4.86
C ARG A 93 13.69 5.84 3.99
N PHE A 94 13.03 6.76 3.32
CA PHE A 94 11.98 6.48 2.35
C PHE A 94 12.25 7.23 1.06
N TRP A 95 11.98 6.58 -0.06
CA TRP A 95 12.00 7.20 -1.37
C TRP A 95 10.84 6.68 -2.21
N CYS A 96 10.04 7.60 -2.71
CA CYS A 96 8.87 7.25 -3.51
C CYS A 96 9.33 6.84 -4.91
N VAL A 97 9.15 5.55 -5.21
CA VAL A 97 9.46 4.95 -6.51
C VAL A 97 8.62 5.50 -7.67
N THR A 98 7.46 6.09 -7.37
CA THR A 98 6.57 6.69 -8.35
C THR A 98 6.97 8.14 -8.66
N CYS A 99 7.21 8.97 -7.64
CA CYS A 99 7.55 10.39 -7.80
C CYS A 99 9.03 10.63 -8.08
N GLN A 100 9.90 9.74 -7.62
CA GLN A 100 11.35 9.79 -7.78
C GLN A 100 12.01 11.11 -7.34
N PRO A 101 11.78 11.61 -6.11
CA PRO A 101 12.38 12.87 -5.66
C PRO A 101 13.92 12.78 -5.54
N ASP A 102 14.63 13.90 -5.62
CA ASP A 102 16.10 13.90 -5.52
C ASP A 102 16.66 13.60 -4.10
N ALA A 103 15.78 13.51 -3.10
CA ALA A 103 16.12 13.39 -1.69
C ALA A 103 15.37 12.25 -0.99
N TRP A 104 16.00 11.69 0.04
CA TRP A 104 15.38 10.74 0.97
C TRP A 104 14.47 11.49 1.95
N THR A 105 13.30 10.92 2.23
CA THR A 105 12.42 11.40 3.29
C THR A 105 12.63 10.54 4.54
N ARG A 106 12.60 11.16 5.73
CA ARG A 106 12.77 10.43 6.98
C ARG A 106 11.48 9.70 7.34
N VAL A 107 11.60 8.48 7.84
CA VAL A 107 10.49 7.69 8.39
C VAL A 107 10.58 7.66 9.91
N ARG A 108 9.47 7.95 10.58
CA ARG A 108 9.31 7.77 12.02
C ARG A 108 8.57 6.47 12.28
N PHE A 109 9.20 5.61 13.05
CA PHE A 109 8.61 4.41 13.63
C PHE A 109 8.17 4.69 15.07
N PRO A 110 7.27 3.87 15.66
CA PRO A 110 7.06 3.88 17.10
C PRO A 110 8.38 3.56 17.84
N ALA A 111 8.45 3.94 19.11
CA ALA A 111 9.65 3.71 19.94
C ALA A 111 9.99 2.21 20.06
N ASP A 112 8.98 1.34 20.08
CA ASP A 112 9.13 -0.11 20.09
C ASP A 112 8.34 -0.75 18.93
N PRO A 113 8.96 -0.91 17.74
CA PRO A 113 8.33 -1.58 16.61
C PRO A 113 7.96 -3.04 16.92
N ALA A 114 8.73 -3.75 17.76
CA ALA A 114 8.50 -5.15 18.06
C ALA A 114 7.22 -5.34 18.90
N ALA A 115 6.99 -4.47 19.89
CA ALA A 115 5.74 -4.46 20.65
C ALA A 115 4.52 -4.20 19.76
N VAL A 116 4.64 -3.29 18.78
CA VAL A 116 3.59 -3.03 17.81
C VAL A 116 3.34 -4.24 16.90
N GLU A 117 4.40 -4.90 16.42
CA GLU A 117 4.29 -6.13 15.61
C GLU A 117 3.60 -7.26 16.38
N GLU A 118 3.93 -7.44 17.66
CA GLU A 118 3.29 -8.43 18.52
C GLU A 118 1.80 -8.11 18.75
N SER A 119 1.45 -6.83 18.92
CA SER A 119 0.06 -6.40 19.14
C SER A 119 -0.89 -6.80 17.99
N VAL A 120 -0.36 -6.95 16.77
CA VAL A 120 -1.13 -7.36 15.59
C VAL A 120 -0.92 -8.83 15.22
N ALA A 121 0.04 -9.55 15.82
CA ALA A 121 0.43 -10.90 15.42
C ALA A 121 -0.71 -11.95 15.53
N SER A 122 -1.64 -11.73 16.46
CA SER A 122 -2.81 -12.56 16.70
C SER A 122 -3.86 -12.52 15.57
N LYS A 123 -3.83 -11.49 14.71
CA LYS A 123 -4.76 -11.34 13.57
C LYS A 123 -4.24 -12.07 12.32
N PRO A 124 -5.12 -12.53 11.42
CA PRO A 124 -4.73 -12.95 10.07
C PRO A 124 -3.97 -11.83 9.35
N ALA A 125 -2.98 -12.15 8.52
CA ALA A 125 -2.10 -11.14 7.91
C ALA A 125 -2.85 -9.99 7.21
N ARG A 126 -3.93 -10.31 6.48
CA ARG A 126 -4.79 -9.32 5.81
C ARG A 126 -5.52 -8.36 6.74
N ASP A 127 -5.69 -8.73 8.02
CA ASP A 127 -6.42 -7.99 9.05
C ASP A 127 -5.47 -7.31 10.05
N ARG A 128 -4.15 -7.36 9.78
CA ARG A 128 -3.13 -6.71 10.59
C ARG A 128 -2.96 -5.27 10.15
N PHE A 129 -3.62 -4.40 10.88
CA PHE A 129 -3.49 -2.97 10.73
C PHE A 129 -3.09 -2.33 12.05
N TRP A 130 -2.22 -1.35 11.96
CA TRP A 130 -1.82 -0.49 13.08
C TRP A 130 -1.48 0.90 12.53
N TRP A 131 -1.90 1.94 13.25
CA TRP A 131 -1.59 3.34 12.95
C TRP A 131 -1.02 3.98 14.21
N ALA A 132 -0.11 4.93 14.05
CA ALA A 132 0.34 5.74 15.18
C ALA A 132 -0.81 6.64 15.67
N ASP A 133 -0.88 6.85 16.98
CA ASP A 133 -1.95 7.63 17.60
C ASP A 133 -1.94 9.08 17.12
N ASP A 134 -0.74 9.65 16.97
CA ASP A 134 -0.46 11.01 16.51
C ASP A 134 -0.45 11.17 14.98
N ASP A 135 -0.69 10.10 14.20
CA ASP A 135 -0.86 10.21 12.76
C ASP A 135 -2.28 10.69 12.42
N THR A 136 -2.38 11.99 12.10
CA THR A 136 -3.61 12.64 11.63
C THR A 136 -3.79 12.57 10.12
N SER A 137 -2.78 12.10 9.38
CA SER A 137 -2.72 12.12 7.92
C SER A 137 -3.09 10.78 7.28
N ALA A 138 -3.12 9.69 8.07
CA ALA A 138 -3.44 8.37 7.59
C ALA A 138 -4.85 8.28 6.97
N PHE A 139 -4.90 8.20 5.63
CA PHE A 139 -6.13 8.16 4.85
C PHE A 139 -7.08 7.02 5.25
N ASN A 140 -6.55 5.84 5.57
CA ASN A 140 -7.32 4.65 5.92
C ASN A 140 -7.44 4.40 7.43
N LYS A 141 -7.04 5.35 8.29
CA LYS A 141 -7.25 5.22 9.74
C LYS A 141 -8.75 5.25 10.02
N PRO A 142 -9.33 4.23 10.68
CA PRO A 142 -10.73 4.25 11.04
C PRO A 142 -11.04 5.53 11.80
N ARG A 143 -11.93 6.35 11.24
CA ARG A 143 -12.42 7.53 11.97
C ARG A 143 -13.22 7.00 13.15
N VAL A 144 -12.90 7.48 14.35
CA VAL A 144 -13.73 7.20 15.52
C VAL A 144 -15.07 7.89 15.26
N SER A 145 -16.05 7.12 14.76
CA SER A 145 -17.40 7.61 14.61
C SER A 145 -17.89 7.99 16.00
N ARG A 146 -18.27 9.25 16.20
CA ARG A 146 -19.01 9.62 17.41
C ARG A 146 -20.22 8.68 17.49
N PRO A 147 -20.55 8.13 18.69
CA PRO A 147 -21.79 7.42 18.87
C PRO A 147 -22.96 8.27 18.34
N LEU A 148 -23.72 7.70 17.41
CA LEU A 148 -24.92 8.36 16.90
C LEU A 148 -25.91 8.49 18.07
N THR A 149 -26.53 9.67 18.18
CA THR A 149 -27.64 9.85 19.09
C THR A 149 -28.85 9.03 18.61
N PRO A 150 -29.82 8.70 19.48
CA PRO A 150 -31.04 8.01 19.07
C PRO A 150 -31.79 8.72 17.93
N LYS A 151 -31.72 10.07 17.88
CA LYS A 151 -32.32 10.89 16.81
C LYS A 151 -31.60 10.66 15.46
N GLU A 152 -30.27 10.58 15.47
CA GLU A 152 -29.45 10.35 14.28
C GLU A 152 -29.58 8.92 13.76
N LEU A 153 -29.69 7.93 14.66
CA LEU A 153 -29.98 6.54 14.29
C LEU A 153 -31.32 6.45 13.54
N LYS A 154 -32.38 7.04 14.10
CA LYS A 154 -33.71 7.05 13.48
C LYS A 154 -33.71 7.76 12.12
N ALA A 155 -32.93 8.83 11.95
CA ALA A 155 -32.81 9.52 10.66
C ALA A 155 -32.11 8.67 9.58
N ARG A 156 -31.12 7.86 9.97
CA ARG A 156 -30.40 6.98 9.04
C ARG A 156 -31.26 5.81 8.56
N ASP A 157 -32.07 5.23 9.44
CA ASP A 157 -33.01 4.16 9.08
C ASP A 157 -34.05 4.65 8.04
N VAL A 158 -34.44 5.93 8.10
CA VAL A 158 -35.35 6.55 7.12
C VAL A 158 -34.67 6.71 5.75
N GLN A 159 -33.37 7.06 5.71
CA GLN A 159 -32.62 7.16 4.46
C GLN A 159 -32.43 5.81 3.77
N ASP A 160 -32.08 4.76 4.51
CA ASP A 160 -31.88 3.41 3.96
C ASP A 160 -33.19 2.76 3.48
N SER A 161 -34.33 3.25 3.98
CA SER A 161 -35.67 2.82 3.56
C SER A 161 -36.21 3.57 2.35
N THR A 162 -35.50 4.59 1.84
CA THR A 162 -35.93 5.31 0.63
C THR A 162 -35.56 4.47 -0.60
N PRO A 163 -36.54 4.05 -1.42
CA PRO A 163 -36.25 3.32 -2.65
C PRO A 163 -35.29 4.12 -3.53
N PRO A 164 -34.34 3.47 -4.22
CA PRO A 164 -33.50 4.19 -5.18
C PRO A 164 -34.40 4.89 -6.21
N PRO A 165 -34.03 6.08 -6.70
CA PRO A 165 -34.76 6.71 -7.78
C PRO A 165 -34.82 5.74 -8.97
N PRO A 166 -35.90 5.78 -9.76
CA PRO A 166 -35.95 5.00 -11.00
C PRO A 166 -34.72 5.33 -11.85
N PRO A 167 -34.16 4.35 -12.58
CA PRO A 167 -33.05 4.61 -13.47
C PRO A 167 -33.44 5.70 -14.47
N ASP A 168 -32.49 6.58 -14.78
CA ASP A 168 -32.68 7.55 -15.86
C ASP A 168 -33.03 6.79 -17.17
N PRO A 169 -33.91 7.35 -18.01
CA PRO A 169 -34.21 6.76 -19.30
C PRO A 169 -32.91 6.56 -20.07
N VAL A 170 -32.65 5.32 -20.49
CA VAL A 170 -31.48 4.97 -21.29
C VAL A 170 -31.60 5.78 -22.58
N GLU A 171 -30.67 6.72 -22.80
CA GLU A 171 -30.56 7.45 -24.06
C GLU A 171 -30.30 6.40 -25.14
N GLU A 172 -31.26 6.22 -26.05
CA GLU A 172 -31.13 5.24 -27.12
C GLU A 172 -29.86 5.57 -27.92
N PRO A 173 -28.97 4.59 -28.17
CA PRO A 173 -27.77 4.85 -28.92
C PRO A 173 -28.15 5.42 -30.30
N PRO A 174 -27.43 6.42 -30.81
CA PRO A 174 -27.69 6.97 -32.13
C PRO A 174 -27.64 5.84 -33.15
N THR A 175 -28.75 5.66 -33.86
CA THR A 175 -28.86 4.67 -34.94
C THR A 175 -27.72 4.92 -35.92
N GLU A 176 -26.77 3.99 -36.01
CA GLU A 176 -25.67 4.05 -36.98
C GLU A 176 -26.30 4.17 -38.38
N GLY A 177 -26.05 5.31 -39.02
CA GLY A 177 -26.54 5.60 -40.35
C GLY A 177 -26.07 4.54 -41.33
N GLU A 178 -27.00 4.08 -42.17
CA GLU A 178 -26.74 3.18 -43.28
C GLU A 178 -25.51 3.63 -44.08
N PRO A 179 -24.54 2.74 -44.35
CA PRO A 179 -23.45 3.06 -45.26
C PRO A 179 -24.02 3.29 -46.67
N ASP A 180 -23.86 4.51 -47.19
CA ASP A 180 -24.16 4.86 -48.57
C ASP A 180 -23.39 3.93 -49.52
N ALA A 181 -24.09 2.93 -50.04
CA ALA A 181 -23.65 2.14 -51.18
C ALA A 181 -23.89 2.96 -52.45
N SER A 182 -22.94 3.83 -52.80
CA SER A 182 -22.94 4.55 -54.07
C SER A 182 -21.52 4.87 -54.51
N GLY A 183 -21.06 4.25 -55.59
CA GLY A 183 -19.81 4.63 -56.23
C GLY A 183 -19.27 3.59 -57.21
N ASP A 184 -19.98 3.41 -58.32
CA ASP A 184 -19.54 2.71 -59.53
C ASP A 184 -18.32 3.36 -60.21
N ALA A 185 -17.65 2.52 -61.02
CA ALA A 185 -16.78 2.79 -62.18
C ALA A 185 -15.28 3.13 -61.94
#